data_AF-A0A8H3V3I3-F1
#
_entry.id   AF-A0A8H3V3I3-F1
#
_cell.length_a   1.000
_cell.length_b   1.000
_cell.length_c   1.000
_cell.angle_alpha   90.00
_cell.angle_beta   90.00
_cell.angle_gamma   90.00
#
_symmetry.space_group_name_H-M   'P 1'
#
loop_
_entity.id
_entity.type
_entity.pdbx_description
1 polymer ?
#
loop_
_entity_poly.entity_id
_entity_poly.type
_entity_poly.pdbx_seq_one_letter_code
_entity_poly.pdbx_strand_id
1 'polypeptide(L)'
;MTSPPPPAPYGWTPVPRSLPKFLENTKASSSKPIPIPSIPHPTDPISTQTLTYATTHLPRRTLNHSLRVYAFGHTILQNHFPHFLDEEAYPHFVQTFYLACLLHDIGTAEEHFLASKMSFDFLGAVVAMGVLRGVGAGRDLGEGVGEAVLRHQDLGTTGAITGVGGLVQVCTVFDNAGLYDHLVHRDTVQAVTNAWPREKWTACFADTVRREVAAKPWCHSTHIEGFAEMVEGNAVMREWD
;
A
#
# COMPACT_ATOMS: atom_id res chain seq x y z
N MET A 1 -3.03 32.46 -3.36
CA MET A 1 -3.00 30.98 -3.34
C MET A 1 -3.64 30.51 -4.62
N THR A 2 -2.87 29.89 -5.50
CA THR A 2 -3.37 29.31 -6.75
C THR A 2 -4.21 28.08 -6.41
N SER A 3 -5.37 27.92 -7.04
CA SER A 3 -6.18 26.71 -6.93
C SER A 3 -5.31 25.47 -7.19
N PRO A 4 -5.54 24.35 -6.50
CA PRO A 4 -4.81 23.12 -6.79
C PRO A 4 -5.02 22.73 -8.27
N PRO A 5 -4.01 22.12 -8.92
CA PRO A 5 -4.17 21.63 -10.28
C PRO A 5 -5.30 20.59 -10.33
N PRO A 6 -6.00 20.46 -11.47
CA PRO A 6 -7.04 19.45 -11.62
C PRO A 6 -6.44 18.05 -11.42
N PRO A 7 -7.23 17.07 -10.96
CA PRO A 7 -6.81 15.67 -10.92
C PRO A 7 -6.27 15.22 -12.28
N ALA A 8 -5.17 14.49 -12.26
CA ALA A 8 -4.63 13.83 -13.43
C ALA A 8 -4.78 12.30 -13.31
N PRO A 9 -4.74 11.56 -14.43
CA PRO A 9 -4.82 10.10 -14.44
C PRO A 9 -3.79 9.44 -13.52
N TYR A 10 -3.97 8.16 -13.25
CA TYR A 10 -3.03 7.34 -12.48
C TYR A 10 -2.77 7.84 -11.05
N GLY A 11 -3.68 8.64 -10.50
CA GLY A 11 -3.61 9.11 -9.12
C GLY A 11 -2.66 10.27 -8.88
N TRP A 12 -2.25 10.99 -9.94
CA TRP A 12 -1.55 12.28 -9.86
C TRP A 12 -2.46 13.39 -9.32
N THR A 13 -2.96 13.20 -8.10
CA THR A 13 -3.74 14.16 -7.32
C THR A 13 -2.98 14.46 -6.04
N PRO A 14 -2.61 15.72 -5.76
CA PRO A 14 -1.89 16.05 -4.54
C PRO A 14 -2.82 15.92 -3.32
N VAL A 15 -2.41 15.13 -2.34
CA VAL A 15 -3.03 15.04 -1.01
C VAL A 15 -2.00 15.38 0.08
N PRO A 16 -2.42 15.79 1.29
CA PRO A 16 -1.49 16.01 2.39
C PRO A 16 -0.68 14.75 2.69
N ARG A 17 0.65 14.84 2.79
CA ARG A 17 1.49 13.70 3.24
C ARG A 17 1.19 13.33 4.69
N SER A 18 0.84 14.32 5.51
CA SER A 18 0.43 14.11 6.89
C SER A 18 -0.86 13.31 6.95
N LEU A 19 -0.78 12.03 7.32
CA LEU A 19 -1.95 11.15 7.43
C LEU A 19 -3.08 11.73 8.30
N PRO A 20 -2.84 12.38 9.46
CA PRO A 20 -3.91 13.04 10.20
C PRO A 20 -4.64 14.15 9.43
N LYS A 21 -3.94 14.87 8.54
CA LYS A 21 -4.54 15.92 7.68
C LYS A 21 -5.26 15.28 6.50
N PHE A 22 -4.68 14.24 5.90
CA PHE A 22 -5.32 13.52 4.80
C PHE A 22 -6.65 12.87 5.24
N LEU A 23 -6.69 12.38 6.48
CA LEU A 23 -7.84 11.67 7.06
C LEU A 23 -8.78 12.58 7.87
N GLU A 24 -8.60 13.91 7.87
CA GLU A 24 -9.29 14.82 8.80
C GLU A 24 -10.83 14.81 8.68
N ASN A 25 -11.34 14.46 7.49
CA ASN A 25 -12.77 14.43 7.20
C ASN A 25 -13.39 13.02 7.33
N THR A 26 -12.61 12.02 7.75
CA THR A 26 -13.09 10.65 7.96
C THR A 26 -13.78 10.50 9.31
N LYS A 27 -14.74 9.56 9.41
CA LYS A 27 -15.51 9.33 10.65
C LYS A 27 -15.80 7.85 10.83
N ALA A 28 -15.63 7.34 12.06
CA ALA A 28 -15.92 5.94 12.39
C ALA A 28 -17.35 5.49 11.98
N SER A 29 -18.33 6.38 12.11
CA SER A 29 -19.73 6.13 11.73
C SER A 29 -19.95 5.81 10.24
N SER A 30 -19.02 6.25 9.39
CA SER A 30 -19.04 6.04 7.93
C SER A 30 -18.47 4.67 7.53
N SER A 31 -17.71 4.00 8.42
CA SER A 31 -17.11 2.70 8.14
C SER A 31 -18.17 1.60 8.18
N LYS A 32 -18.64 1.18 7.00
CA LYS A 32 -19.59 0.09 6.84
C LYS A 32 -18.88 -1.21 6.46
N PRO A 33 -19.39 -2.37 6.90
CA PRO A 33 -18.87 -3.66 6.46
C PRO A 33 -19.11 -3.83 4.96
N ILE A 34 -18.08 -4.31 4.26
CA ILE A 34 -18.08 -4.62 2.83
C ILE A 34 -17.71 -6.10 2.63
N PRO A 35 -18.52 -6.87 1.88
CA PRO A 35 -18.23 -8.28 1.62
C PRO A 35 -17.12 -8.43 0.57
N ILE A 36 -16.22 -9.39 0.75
CA ILE A 36 -15.07 -9.62 -0.14
C ILE A 36 -15.44 -9.75 -1.62
N PRO A 37 -16.49 -10.50 -2.01
CA PRO A 37 -16.87 -10.61 -3.42
C PRO A 37 -17.26 -9.29 -4.09
N SER A 38 -17.52 -8.23 -3.31
CA SER A 38 -17.85 -6.89 -3.84
C SER A 38 -16.64 -5.98 -4.04
N ILE A 39 -15.44 -6.41 -3.64
CA ILE A 39 -14.20 -5.68 -3.88
C ILE A 39 -13.72 -6.05 -5.29
N PRO A 40 -13.79 -5.13 -6.27
CA PRO A 40 -13.37 -5.41 -7.63
C PRO A 40 -11.86 -5.53 -7.68
N HIS A 41 -11.34 -6.54 -8.38
CA HIS A 41 -9.92 -6.63 -8.70
C HIS A 41 -9.77 -6.30 -10.19
N PRO A 42 -8.91 -5.34 -10.57
CA PRO A 42 -8.61 -5.08 -11.97
C PRO A 42 -8.18 -6.37 -12.70
N THR A 43 -8.87 -6.69 -13.80
CA THR A 43 -8.66 -7.93 -14.59
C THR A 43 -8.03 -7.67 -15.96
N ASP A 44 -7.60 -6.43 -16.22
CA ASP A 44 -6.90 -6.10 -17.45
C ASP A 44 -5.55 -6.86 -17.55
N PRO A 45 -4.95 -6.95 -18.75
CA PRO A 45 -3.71 -7.71 -18.94
C PRO A 45 -2.53 -7.24 -18.09
N ILE A 46 -2.40 -5.94 -17.80
CA ILE A 46 -1.30 -5.41 -16.97
C ILE A 46 -1.51 -5.86 -15.52
N SER A 47 -2.72 -5.70 -15.00
CA SER A 47 -3.08 -6.12 -13.63
C SER A 47 -2.95 -7.63 -13.42
N THR A 48 -3.41 -8.43 -14.38
CA THR A 48 -3.32 -9.89 -14.29
C THR A 48 -1.87 -10.37 -14.33
N GLN A 49 -1.06 -9.86 -15.26
CA GLN A 49 0.36 -10.23 -15.34
C GLN A 49 1.17 -9.73 -14.15
N THR A 50 0.84 -8.56 -13.61
CA THR A 50 1.47 -8.03 -12.39
C THR A 50 1.14 -8.88 -11.17
N LEU A 51 -0.11 -9.33 -11.02
CA LEU A 51 -0.48 -10.28 -9.97
C LEU A 51 0.27 -11.61 -10.12
N THR A 52 0.40 -12.13 -11.35
CA THR A 52 1.21 -13.34 -11.61
C THR A 52 2.67 -13.13 -11.20
N TYR A 53 3.26 -11.99 -11.54
CA TYR A 53 4.62 -11.64 -11.13
C TYR A 53 4.75 -11.58 -9.60
N ALA A 54 3.91 -10.79 -8.93
CA ALA A 54 3.92 -10.69 -7.47
C ALA A 54 3.73 -12.06 -6.80
N THR A 55 2.84 -12.89 -7.31
CA THR A 55 2.60 -14.27 -6.81
C THR A 55 3.83 -15.17 -6.96
N THR A 56 4.61 -14.97 -8.02
CA THR A 56 5.79 -15.78 -8.31
C THR A 56 6.97 -15.41 -7.44
N HIS A 57 7.16 -14.12 -7.15
CA HIS A 57 8.37 -13.59 -6.51
C HIS A 57 8.21 -13.25 -5.02
N LEU A 58 7.00 -12.95 -4.55
CA LEU A 58 6.77 -12.65 -3.14
C LEU A 58 6.53 -13.92 -2.32
N PRO A 59 7.07 -13.99 -1.09
CA PRO A 59 6.59 -14.96 -0.11
C PRO A 59 5.08 -14.82 0.08
N ARG A 60 4.39 -15.95 0.28
CA ARG A 60 2.92 -15.97 0.41
C ARG A 60 2.37 -14.99 1.45
N ARG A 61 3.07 -14.81 2.58
CA ARG A 61 2.68 -13.87 3.64
C ARG A 61 2.70 -12.41 3.16
N THR A 62 3.72 -12.04 2.39
CA THR A 62 3.85 -10.72 1.77
C THR A 62 2.81 -10.53 0.67
N LEU A 63 2.58 -11.53 -0.18
CA LEU A 63 1.49 -11.46 -1.18
C LEU A 63 0.12 -11.28 -0.52
N ASN A 64 -0.16 -12.04 0.54
CA ASN A 64 -1.40 -11.89 1.31
C ASN A 64 -1.50 -10.50 1.92
N HIS A 65 -0.42 -9.95 2.48
CA HIS A 65 -0.38 -8.56 2.94
C HIS A 65 -0.75 -7.58 1.83
N SER A 66 -0.10 -7.65 0.67
CA SER A 66 -0.41 -6.81 -0.49
C SER A 66 -1.89 -6.87 -0.89
N LEU A 67 -2.49 -8.07 -0.88
CA LEU A 67 -3.91 -8.25 -1.20
C LEU A 67 -4.83 -7.69 -0.09
N ARG A 68 -4.46 -7.82 1.19
CA ARG A 68 -5.17 -7.18 2.30
C ARG A 68 -5.10 -5.65 2.22
N VAL A 69 -3.92 -5.08 1.94
CA VAL A 69 -3.71 -3.64 1.76
C VAL A 69 -4.64 -3.10 0.67
N TYR A 70 -4.75 -3.81 -0.47
CA TYR A 70 -5.70 -3.44 -1.51
C TYR A 70 -7.15 -3.52 -1.04
N ALA A 71 -7.56 -4.63 -0.42
CA ALA A 71 -8.93 -4.83 0.03
C ALA A 71 -9.37 -3.81 1.09
N PHE A 72 -8.50 -3.49 2.04
CA PHE A 72 -8.72 -2.42 3.00
C PHE A 72 -8.79 -1.06 2.32
N GLY A 73 -7.87 -0.77 1.39
CA GLY A 73 -7.89 0.49 0.65
C GLY A 73 -9.15 0.69 -0.17
N HIS A 74 -9.63 -0.33 -0.88
CA HIS A 74 -10.89 -0.24 -1.61
C HIS A 74 -12.08 0.01 -0.67
N THR A 75 -12.08 -0.62 0.51
CA THR A 75 -13.10 -0.36 1.55
C THR A 75 -13.04 1.10 2.04
N ILE A 76 -11.84 1.62 2.25
CA ILE A 76 -11.60 2.99 2.68
C ILE A 76 -12.05 3.98 1.59
N LEU A 77 -11.78 3.69 0.32
CA LEU A 77 -12.27 4.48 -0.81
C LEU A 77 -13.80 4.54 -0.80
N GLN A 78 -14.49 3.40 -0.71
CA GLN A 78 -15.95 3.36 -0.72
C GLN A 78 -16.59 4.14 0.44
N ASN A 79 -16.01 4.02 1.65
CA ASN A 79 -16.60 4.59 2.85
C ASN A 79 -16.20 6.05 3.12
N HIS A 80 -14.99 6.47 2.70
CA HIS A 80 -14.40 7.76 3.11
C HIS A 80 -13.91 8.62 1.95
N PHE A 81 -13.54 8.03 0.82
CA PHE A 81 -13.02 8.77 -0.35
C PHE A 81 -13.69 8.35 -1.67
N PRO A 82 -15.04 8.34 -1.76
CA PRO A 82 -15.74 7.78 -2.92
C PRO A 82 -15.47 8.58 -4.21
N HIS A 83 -14.99 9.82 -4.11
CA HIS A 83 -14.61 10.62 -5.27
C HIS A 83 -13.46 9.99 -6.06
N PHE A 84 -12.52 9.27 -5.43
CA PHE A 84 -11.45 8.57 -6.15
C PHE A 84 -11.95 7.34 -6.94
N LEU A 85 -13.20 6.92 -6.74
CA LEU A 85 -13.85 5.85 -7.52
C LEU A 85 -14.54 6.38 -8.78
N ASP A 86 -14.62 7.70 -8.95
CA ASP A 86 -15.14 8.32 -10.17
C ASP A 86 -14.08 8.20 -11.27
N GLU A 87 -14.28 7.26 -12.20
CA GLU A 87 -13.34 6.99 -13.30
C GLU A 87 -13.26 8.13 -14.33
N GLU A 88 -14.28 9.00 -14.41
CA GLU A 88 -14.23 10.18 -15.29
C GLU A 88 -13.34 11.27 -14.66
N ALA A 89 -13.48 11.49 -13.35
CA ALA A 89 -12.69 12.49 -12.63
C ALA A 89 -11.29 12.02 -12.23
N TYR A 90 -11.10 10.73 -11.94
CA TYR A 90 -9.84 10.11 -11.51
C TYR A 90 -9.51 8.84 -12.33
N PRO A 91 -9.25 8.98 -13.64
CA PRO A 91 -9.01 7.82 -14.50
C PRO A 91 -7.84 6.96 -14.00
N HIS A 92 -8.02 5.64 -14.03
CA HIS A 92 -7.03 4.63 -13.66
C HIS A 92 -6.55 4.70 -12.19
N PHE A 93 -7.23 5.43 -11.30
CA PHE A 93 -6.84 5.51 -9.89
C PHE A 93 -6.82 4.13 -9.23
N VAL A 94 -7.93 3.38 -9.34
CA VAL A 94 -8.08 2.05 -8.72
C VAL A 94 -7.09 1.05 -9.30
N GLN A 95 -6.86 1.09 -10.62
CA GLN A 95 -5.85 0.24 -11.27
C GLN A 95 -4.44 0.55 -10.74
N THR A 96 -4.06 1.83 -10.68
CA THR A 96 -2.75 2.25 -10.19
C THR A 96 -2.56 1.87 -8.72
N PHE A 97 -3.60 2.06 -7.91
CA PHE A 97 -3.61 1.66 -6.50
C PHE A 97 -3.44 0.14 -6.34
N TYR A 98 -4.16 -0.66 -7.12
CA TYR A 98 -4.03 -2.12 -7.12
C TYR A 98 -2.60 -2.57 -7.44
N LEU A 99 -2.01 -2.04 -8.52
CA LEU A 99 -0.65 -2.36 -8.93
C LEU A 99 0.39 -1.93 -7.88
N ALA A 100 0.21 -0.75 -7.27
CA ALA A 100 1.05 -0.30 -6.18
C ALA A 100 0.95 -1.21 -4.95
N CYS A 101 -0.25 -1.65 -4.56
CA CYS A 101 -0.43 -2.61 -3.47
C CYS A 101 0.30 -3.93 -3.75
N LEU A 102 0.17 -4.48 -4.95
CA LEU A 102 0.85 -5.73 -5.34
C LEU A 102 2.37 -5.64 -5.29
N LEU A 103 2.94 -4.45 -5.57
CA LEU A 103 4.38 -4.27 -5.77
C LEU A 103 5.10 -3.50 -4.66
N HIS A 104 4.40 -2.90 -3.67
CA HIS A 104 5.05 -2.04 -2.69
C HIS A 104 6.17 -2.73 -1.89
N ASP A 105 5.97 -4.01 -1.57
CA ASP A 105 6.94 -4.85 -0.88
C ASP A 105 7.81 -5.71 -1.82
N ILE A 106 7.80 -5.48 -3.15
CA ILE A 106 8.60 -6.32 -4.07
C ILE A 106 10.09 -6.26 -3.76
N GLY A 107 10.58 -5.15 -3.19
CA GLY A 107 11.95 -5.02 -2.72
C GLY A 107 12.33 -5.98 -1.57
N THR A 108 11.36 -6.59 -0.89
CA THR A 108 11.59 -7.60 0.16
C THR A 108 11.72 -9.02 -0.39
N ALA A 109 11.49 -9.24 -1.69
CA ALA A 109 11.69 -10.55 -2.31
C ALA A 109 13.14 -11.03 -2.12
N GLU A 110 13.34 -12.32 -1.86
CA GLU A 110 14.65 -12.88 -1.48
C GLU A 110 15.76 -12.57 -2.50
N GLU A 111 15.40 -12.64 -3.79
CA GLU A 111 16.27 -12.32 -4.93
C GLU A 111 16.69 -10.84 -5.02
N HIS A 112 15.98 -9.93 -4.36
CA HIS A 112 16.25 -8.49 -4.38
C HIS A 112 16.83 -7.98 -3.06
N PHE A 113 16.34 -8.53 -1.95
CA PHE A 113 16.48 -7.93 -0.63
C PHE A 113 17.93 -7.71 -0.21
N LEU A 114 18.79 -8.72 -0.35
CA LEU A 114 20.23 -8.60 -0.04
C LEU A 114 21.12 -8.47 -1.29
N ALA A 115 20.52 -8.52 -2.49
CA ALA A 115 21.24 -8.35 -3.75
C ALA A 115 21.59 -6.88 -4.05
N SER A 116 21.00 -5.93 -3.32
CA SER A 116 21.25 -4.50 -3.45
C SER A 116 21.58 -3.85 -2.10
N LYS A 117 22.39 -2.78 -2.14
CA LYS A 117 22.67 -1.92 -0.97
C LYS A 117 21.64 -0.81 -0.78
N MET A 118 20.69 -0.65 -1.71
CA MET A 118 19.60 0.32 -1.62
C MET A 118 18.54 -0.13 -0.60
N SER A 119 17.84 0.83 0.01
CA SER A 119 16.61 0.60 0.76
C SER A 119 15.60 -0.21 -0.07
N PHE A 120 14.84 -1.10 0.55
CA PHE A 120 13.96 -2.02 -0.16
C PHE A 120 12.81 -1.29 -0.87
N ASP A 121 12.29 -0.21 -0.32
CA ASP A 121 11.28 0.66 -0.92
C ASP A 121 11.81 1.36 -2.18
N PHE A 122 13.04 1.87 -2.13
CA PHE A 122 13.68 2.52 -3.27
C PHE A 122 13.99 1.52 -4.39
N LEU A 123 14.56 0.36 -4.05
CA LEU A 123 14.78 -0.72 -5.01
C LEU A 123 13.45 -1.25 -5.55
N GLY A 124 12.46 -1.42 -4.67
CA GLY A 124 11.12 -1.88 -5.00
C GLY A 124 10.47 -1.01 -6.06
N ALA A 125 10.62 0.31 -5.96
CA ALA A 125 10.13 1.24 -6.99
C ALA A 125 10.81 1.03 -8.35
N VAL A 126 12.14 0.82 -8.36
CA VAL A 126 12.89 0.51 -9.60
C VAL A 126 12.41 -0.80 -10.22
N VAL A 127 12.24 -1.84 -9.41
CA VAL A 127 11.75 -3.15 -9.85
C VAL A 127 10.31 -3.03 -10.36
N ALA A 128 9.42 -2.37 -9.62
CA ALA A 128 8.02 -2.18 -10.00
C ALA A 128 7.88 -1.49 -11.36
N MET A 129 8.61 -0.40 -11.58
CA MET A 129 8.64 0.28 -12.89
C MET A 129 9.19 -0.62 -14.00
N GLY A 130 10.19 -1.46 -13.69
CA GLY A 130 10.74 -2.44 -14.62
C GLY A 130 9.73 -3.52 -15.02
N VAL A 131 9.02 -4.09 -14.05
CA VAL A 131 7.96 -5.09 -14.23
C VAL A 131 6.83 -4.53 -15.08
N LEU A 132 6.31 -3.36 -14.70
CA LEU A 132 5.21 -2.71 -15.40
C LEU A 132 5.58 -2.40 -16.86
N ARG A 133 6.77 -1.87 -17.10
CA ARG A 133 7.28 -1.69 -18.46
C ARG A 133 7.36 -3.01 -19.23
N GLY A 134 7.82 -4.09 -18.57
CA GLY A 134 7.94 -5.41 -19.17
C GLY A 134 6.60 -6.03 -19.59
N VAL A 135 5.53 -5.76 -18.86
CA VAL A 135 4.16 -6.22 -19.19
C VAL A 135 3.38 -5.24 -20.08
N GLY A 136 4.04 -4.21 -20.61
CA GLY A 136 3.48 -3.27 -21.57
C GLY A 136 2.74 -2.06 -20.98
N ALA A 137 2.92 -1.77 -19.69
CA ALA A 137 2.36 -0.56 -19.09
C ALA A 137 2.99 0.71 -19.68
N GLY A 138 2.16 1.72 -19.89
CA GLY A 138 2.63 3.05 -20.28
C GLY A 138 3.52 3.68 -19.20
N ARG A 139 4.42 4.57 -19.61
CA ARG A 139 5.37 5.24 -18.71
C ARG A 139 4.69 5.91 -17.51
N ASP A 140 3.60 6.61 -17.75
CA ASP A 140 2.91 7.41 -16.72
C ASP A 140 2.28 6.53 -15.61
N LEU A 141 1.65 5.42 -15.99
CA LEU A 141 1.19 4.40 -15.05
C LEU A 141 2.36 3.80 -14.24
N GLY A 142 3.45 3.46 -14.93
CA GLY A 142 4.67 2.95 -14.30
C GLY A 142 5.25 3.92 -13.27
N GLU A 143 5.32 5.21 -13.61
CA GLU A 143 5.83 6.26 -12.73
C GLU A 143 4.87 6.53 -11.55
N GLY A 144 3.55 6.49 -11.76
CA GLY A 144 2.56 6.63 -10.69
C GLY A 144 2.67 5.50 -9.65
N VAL A 145 2.84 4.26 -10.11
CA VAL A 145 3.12 3.11 -9.22
C VAL A 145 4.49 3.27 -8.56
N GLY A 146 5.53 3.62 -9.32
CA GLY A 146 6.89 3.80 -8.82
C GLY A 146 6.97 4.85 -7.70
N GLU A 147 6.33 6.00 -7.87
CA GLU A 147 6.26 7.07 -6.85
C GLU A 147 5.56 6.58 -5.57
N ALA A 148 4.44 5.84 -5.71
CA ALA A 148 3.73 5.29 -4.57
C ALA A 148 4.55 4.23 -3.82
N VAL A 149 5.22 3.33 -4.55
CA VAL A 149 6.10 2.30 -3.96
C VAL A 149 7.31 2.95 -3.30
N LEU A 150 7.95 3.95 -3.91
CA LEU A 150 9.12 4.60 -3.32
C LEU A 150 8.79 5.27 -1.98
N ARG A 151 7.59 5.85 -1.87
CA ARG A 151 7.19 6.69 -0.74
C ARG A 151 6.25 6.01 0.26
N HIS A 152 5.98 4.71 0.11
CA HIS A 152 5.01 4.03 0.99
C HIS A 152 5.45 3.97 2.48
N GLN A 153 6.73 4.22 2.77
CA GLN A 153 7.28 4.37 4.13
C GLN A 153 7.74 5.80 4.46
N ASP A 154 7.58 6.76 3.54
CA ASP A 154 7.92 8.16 3.75
C ASP A 154 6.84 8.87 4.62
N LEU A 155 6.67 8.35 5.84
CA LEU A 155 5.78 8.91 6.84
C LEU A 155 6.30 10.27 7.30
N GLY A 156 5.41 11.25 7.43
CA GLY A 156 5.76 12.52 8.04
C GLY A 156 4.63 13.55 8.01
N THR A 157 4.94 14.78 8.43
CA THR A 157 3.92 15.74 8.91
C THR A 157 3.72 16.97 8.00
N THR A 158 4.52 17.09 6.94
CA THR A 158 4.55 18.25 6.03
C THR A 158 4.65 17.83 4.57
N GLY A 159 4.24 18.70 3.65
CA GLY A 159 4.30 18.47 2.20
C GLY A 159 3.10 17.70 1.64
N ALA A 160 3.21 17.30 0.37
CA ALA A 160 2.20 16.56 -0.37
C ALA A 160 2.75 15.22 -0.89
N ILE A 161 1.82 14.32 -1.20
CA ILE A 161 2.04 13.03 -1.88
C ILE A 161 0.92 12.83 -2.91
N THR A 162 1.07 11.86 -3.82
CA THR A 162 0.01 11.45 -4.73
C THR A 162 -1.16 10.83 -3.96
N GLY A 163 -2.37 10.89 -4.50
CA GLY A 163 -3.55 10.29 -3.87
C GLY A 163 -3.38 8.78 -3.68
N VAL A 164 -2.80 8.11 -4.69
CA VAL A 164 -2.43 6.69 -4.60
C VAL A 164 -1.38 6.46 -3.50
N GLY A 165 -0.30 7.23 -3.46
CA GLY A 165 0.75 7.07 -2.45
C GLY A 165 0.24 7.32 -1.03
N GLY A 166 -0.60 8.34 -0.83
CA GLY A 166 -1.25 8.62 0.44
C GLY A 166 -2.16 7.47 0.88
N LEU A 167 -2.96 6.91 -0.04
CA LEU A 167 -3.82 5.76 0.28
C LEU A 167 -3.00 4.50 0.59
N VAL A 168 -1.93 4.22 -0.16
CA VAL A 168 -1.01 3.11 0.14
C VAL A 168 -0.45 3.26 1.54
N GLN A 169 0.05 4.45 1.93
CA GLN A 169 0.53 4.69 3.29
C GLN A 169 -0.53 4.39 4.36
N VAL A 170 -1.77 4.87 4.19
CA VAL A 170 -2.87 4.60 5.13
C VAL A 170 -3.11 3.10 5.30
N CYS A 171 -3.13 2.36 4.18
CA CYS A 171 -3.47 0.94 4.20
C CYS A 171 -2.34 0.07 4.75
N THR A 172 -1.08 0.40 4.45
CA THR A 172 0.08 -0.32 4.99
C THR A 172 0.21 -0.10 6.49
N VAL A 173 0.07 1.14 7.00
CA VAL A 173 0.13 1.38 8.46
C VAL A 173 -1.06 0.78 9.20
N PHE A 174 -2.23 0.67 8.56
CA PHE A 174 -3.37 -0.05 9.12
C PHE A 174 -3.07 -1.55 9.27
N ASP A 175 -2.64 -2.25 8.22
CA ASP A 175 -2.39 -3.70 8.31
C ASP A 175 -1.13 -4.04 9.14
N ASN A 176 -0.13 -3.15 9.15
CA ASN A 176 1.14 -3.37 9.86
C ASN A 176 1.06 -2.99 11.34
N ALA A 177 0.52 -1.80 11.65
CA ALA A 177 0.57 -1.22 12.99
C ALA A 177 -0.82 -0.97 13.61
N GLY A 178 -1.91 -1.24 12.90
CA GLY A 178 -3.27 -1.02 13.40
C GLY A 178 -3.63 0.47 13.51
N LEU A 179 -2.91 1.35 12.83
CA LEU A 179 -3.20 2.78 12.85
C LEU A 179 -4.47 3.08 12.05
N TYR A 180 -5.22 4.09 12.49
CA TYR A 180 -6.46 4.54 11.85
C TYR A 180 -7.52 3.42 11.71
N ASP A 181 -7.63 2.57 12.73
CA ASP A 181 -8.55 1.43 12.78
C ASP A 181 -10.02 1.80 12.58
N HIS A 182 -10.41 3.01 12.94
CA HIS A 182 -11.75 3.55 12.72
C HIS A 182 -12.17 3.61 11.25
N LEU A 183 -11.23 3.49 10.30
CA LEU A 183 -11.51 3.55 8.86
C LEU A 183 -12.10 2.26 8.28
N VAL A 184 -11.91 1.13 8.95
CA VAL A 184 -12.33 -0.20 8.45
C VAL A 184 -13.22 -0.87 9.48
N HIS A 185 -14.41 -1.31 9.06
CA HIS A 185 -15.32 -2.03 9.96
C HIS A 185 -14.73 -3.39 10.34
N ARG A 186 -14.91 -3.81 11.60
CA ARG A 186 -14.36 -5.08 12.13
C ARG A 186 -14.73 -6.30 11.29
N ASP A 187 -15.98 -6.41 10.84
CA ASP A 187 -16.41 -7.53 10.00
C ASP A 187 -15.68 -7.57 8.65
N THR A 188 -15.28 -6.41 8.11
CA THR A 188 -14.41 -6.36 6.92
C THR A 188 -13.01 -6.83 7.26
N VAL A 189 -12.45 -6.45 8.41
CA VAL A 189 -11.15 -6.99 8.88
C VAL A 189 -11.20 -8.51 8.91
N GLN A 190 -12.19 -9.08 9.59
CA GLN A 190 -12.37 -10.53 9.68
C GLN A 190 -12.53 -11.18 8.31
N ALA A 191 -13.36 -10.62 7.42
CA ALA A 191 -13.57 -11.19 6.09
C ALA A 191 -12.31 -11.13 5.23
N VAL A 192 -11.55 -10.02 5.28
CA VAL A 192 -10.30 -9.82 4.53
C VAL A 192 -9.22 -10.77 5.04
N THR A 193 -9.05 -10.92 6.35
CA THR A 193 -8.07 -11.83 6.93
C THR A 193 -8.43 -13.31 6.73
N ASN A 194 -9.72 -13.64 6.59
CA ASN A 194 -10.14 -14.99 6.20
C ASN A 194 -9.80 -15.30 4.74
N ALA A 195 -9.97 -14.32 3.83
CA ALA A 195 -9.63 -14.47 2.42
C ALA A 195 -8.11 -14.51 2.19
N TRP A 196 -7.35 -13.69 2.92
CA TRP A 196 -5.89 -13.59 2.84
C TRP A 196 -5.25 -13.65 4.23
N PRO A 197 -5.05 -14.86 4.78
CA PRO A 197 -4.50 -15.07 6.13
C PRO A 197 -3.21 -14.32 6.39
N ARG A 198 -3.04 -13.82 7.62
CA ARG A 198 -1.86 -13.04 8.05
C ARG A 198 -0.64 -13.90 8.33
N GLU A 199 -0.83 -15.01 9.04
CA GLU A 199 0.20 -16.05 9.24
C GLU A 199 1.44 -15.57 9.98
N LYS A 200 1.19 -14.96 11.14
CA LYS A 200 2.13 -14.24 11.97
C LYS A 200 2.77 -13.10 11.20
N TRP A 201 1.94 -12.30 10.50
CA TRP A 201 2.42 -11.20 9.68
C TRP A 201 3.21 -10.19 10.50
N THR A 202 2.76 -9.84 11.72
CA THR A 202 3.47 -8.88 12.57
C THR A 202 4.93 -9.29 12.80
N ALA A 203 5.14 -10.53 13.26
CA ALA A 203 6.49 -11.07 13.49
C ALA A 203 7.29 -11.20 12.20
N CYS A 204 6.65 -11.59 11.09
CA CYS A 204 7.30 -11.70 9.78
C CYS A 204 7.85 -10.35 9.29
N PHE A 205 7.02 -9.31 9.35
CA PHE A 205 7.40 -8.00 8.84
C PHE A 205 8.39 -7.29 9.78
N ALA A 206 8.23 -7.44 11.10
CA ALA A 206 9.20 -6.94 12.07
C ALA A 206 10.60 -7.57 11.87
N ASP A 207 10.67 -8.87 11.58
CA ASP A 207 11.93 -9.53 11.19
C ASP A 207 12.52 -8.96 9.90
N THR A 208 11.70 -8.73 8.87
CA THR A 208 12.13 -8.08 7.62
C THR A 208 12.75 -6.70 7.89
N VAL A 209 12.10 -5.86 8.69
CA VAL A 209 12.62 -4.53 9.07
C VAL A 209 13.97 -4.65 9.78
N ARG A 210 14.09 -5.52 10.79
CA ARG A 210 15.35 -5.72 11.52
C ARG A 210 16.47 -6.24 10.63
N ARG A 211 16.16 -7.19 9.74
CA ARG A 211 17.13 -7.73 8.77
C ARG A 211 17.59 -6.66 7.79
N GLU A 212 16.69 -5.79 7.34
CA GLU A 212 17.09 -4.70 6.45
C GLU A 212 18.03 -3.74 7.17
N VAL A 213 17.66 -3.25 8.36
CA VAL A 213 18.48 -2.33 9.14
C VAL A 213 19.84 -2.93 9.47
N ALA A 214 19.90 -4.22 9.80
CA ALA A 214 21.16 -4.92 10.06
C ALA A 214 22.06 -5.02 8.81
N ALA A 215 21.48 -5.32 7.65
CA ALA A 215 22.23 -5.45 6.39
C ALA A 215 22.56 -4.10 5.73
N LYS A 216 21.73 -3.08 5.98
CA LYS A 216 21.73 -1.77 5.34
C LYS A 216 21.44 -0.70 6.40
N PRO A 217 22.40 -0.39 7.29
CA PRO A 217 22.17 0.56 8.39
C PRO A 217 21.90 2.01 7.92
N TRP A 218 22.05 2.28 6.62
CA TRP A 218 21.69 3.54 5.95
C TRP A 218 20.35 3.47 5.21
N CYS A 219 19.57 2.39 5.34
CA CYS A 219 18.30 2.24 4.65
C CYS A 219 17.26 3.25 5.16
N HIS A 220 16.29 3.54 4.29
CA HIS A 220 15.22 4.49 4.57
C HIS A 220 14.31 4.01 5.72
N SER A 221 14.16 2.70 5.95
CA SER A 221 13.42 2.15 7.09
C SER A 221 13.89 2.67 8.45
N THR A 222 15.15 3.12 8.57
CA THR A 222 15.67 3.75 9.80
C THR A 222 15.03 5.10 10.12
N HIS A 223 14.36 5.73 9.15
CA HIS A 223 13.59 6.98 9.34
C HIS A 223 12.35 6.79 10.23
N ILE A 224 11.83 5.57 10.34
CA ILE A 224 10.72 5.23 11.23
C ILE A 224 11.29 4.68 12.55
N GLU A 225 11.39 5.53 13.56
CA GLU A 225 11.89 5.12 14.89
C GLU A 225 10.99 4.03 15.52
N GLY A 226 11.60 2.94 16.00
CA GLY A 226 10.89 1.84 16.66
C GLY A 226 9.93 1.07 15.73
N PHE A 227 10.19 1.04 14.42
CA PHE A 227 9.25 0.50 13.45
C PHE A 227 8.91 -0.98 13.67
N ALA A 228 9.91 -1.82 13.93
CA ALA A 228 9.67 -3.25 14.17
C ALA A 228 8.80 -3.47 15.43
N GLU A 229 9.06 -2.71 16.50
CA GLU A 229 8.31 -2.77 17.76
C GLU A 229 6.88 -2.24 17.58
N MET A 230 6.69 -1.21 16.74
CA MET A 230 5.38 -0.68 16.38
C MET A 230 4.53 -1.74 15.67
N VAL A 231 5.13 -2.50 14.76
CA VAL A 231 4.47 -3.60 14.03
C VAL A 231 4.09 -4.74 14.99
N GLU A 232 5.00 -5.18 15.85
CA GLU A 232 4.74 -6.21 16.87
C GLU A 232 3.67 -5.77 17.89
N GLY A 233 3.56 -4.46 18.12
CA GLY A 233 2.58 -3.84 18.99
C GLY A 233 1.15 -3.77 18.43
N ASN A 234 0.90 -4.23 17.19
CA ASN A 234 -0.40 -4.12 16.53
C ASN A 234 -1.51 -4.88 17.27
N ALA A 235 -2.22 -4.18 18.15
CA ALA A 235 -3.31 -4.74 18.94
C ALA A 235 -4.57 -5.00 18.12
N VAL A 236 -4.79 -4.21 17.06
CA VAL A 236 -5.97 -4.29 16.19
C VAL A 236 -5.99 -5.63 15.46
N MET A 237 -4.84 -6.08 14.96
CA MET A 237 -4.74 -7.30 14.15
C MET A 237 -4.45 -8.57 14.97
N ARG A 238 -4.25 -8.47 16.28
CA ARG A 238 -3.78 -9.58 17.15
C ARG A 238 -4.66 -10.83 17.08
N GLU A 239 -5.96 -10.68 16.88
CA GLU A 239 -6.90 -11.79 16.77
C GLU A 239 -6.71 -12.62 15.49
N TRP A 240 -6.23 -11.98 14.42
CA TRP A 240 -6.10 -12.58 13.11
C TRP A 240 -4.65 -12.85 12.70
N ASP A 241 -3.69 -12.58 13.59
CA ASP A 241 -2.28 -12.59 13.24
C ASP A 241 -1.75 -13.96 12.84
#